data_AF-A0A8U1FAH4-F1
#
_entry.id   AF-A0A8U1FAH4-F1
#
_cell.length_a   1.000
_cell.length_b   1.000
_cell.length_c   1.000
_cell.angle_alpha   90.00
_cell.angle_beta   90.00
_cell.angle_gamma   90.00
#
_symmetry.space_group_name_H-M   'P 1'
#
loop_
_entity.id
_entity.type
_entity.pdbx_description
1 polymer ?
#
loop_
_entity_poly.entity_id
_entity_poly.type
_entity_poly.pdbx_seq_one_letter_code
_entity_poly.pdbx_strand_id
1 'polypeptide(L)'
;MGKGCITATKYFLFLFNLIFFIFGVLIMSFGLWVLLDNQSFITVLQESSTTLQVASYILIAVGSLSMVMGFLGCIGAIYEIRCLLGLYFTCLLLILIAQVTAGVLIYFQRDRVSSTSTCPFTSFSPLPPYFVYSTSRETG
;
A
#
# COMPACT_ATOMS: atom_id res chain seq x y z
N MET A 1 -14.48 25.71 -32.61
CA MET A 1 -13.68 24.47 -32.44
C MET A 1 -13.75 24.02 -30.98
N GLY A 2 -13.94 22.73 -30.66
CA GLY A 2 -13.88 22.27 -29.26
C GLY A 2 -14.53 20.92 -28.93
N LYS A 3 -15.37 20.36 -29.82
CA LYS A 3 -16.08 19.10 -29.56
C LYS A 3 -15.15 17.87 -29.46
N GLY A 4 -14.02 17.86 -30.17
CA GLY A 4 -13.07 16.73 -30.15
C GLY A 4 -12.27 16.57 -28.86
N CYS A 5 -11.92 17.67 -28.18
CA CYS A 5 -11.11 17.64 -26.97
C CYS A 5 -11.83 16.93 -25.81
N ILE A 6 -13.12 17.22 -25.62
CA ILE A 6 -13.93 16.64 -24.55
C ILE A 6 -14.11 15.12 -24.75
N THR A 7 -14.29 14.68 -26.00
CA THR A 7 -14.39 13.26 -26.34
C THR A 7 -13.08 12.52 -26.09
N ALA A 8 -11.95 13.13 -26.45
CA ALA A 8 -10.62 12.56 -26.19
C ALA A 8 -10.38 12.37 -24.68
N THR A 9 -10.71 13.37 -23.86
CA THR A 9 -10.57 13.29 -22.40
C THR A 9 -11.49 12.21 -21.80
N LYS A 10 -12.74 12.08 -22.27
CA LYS A 10 -13.65 11.00 -21.85
C LYS A 10 -13.05 9.61 -22.10
N TYR A 11 -12.48 9.40 -23.28
CA TYR A 11 -11.87 8.11 -23.65
C TYR A 11 -10.61 7.81 -22.83
N PHE A 12 -9.76 8.81 -22.59
CA PHE A 12 -8.55 8.66 -21.79
C PHE A 12 -8.88 8.32 -20.34
N LEU A 13 -9.89 8.97 -19.75
CA LEU A 13 -10.36 8.67 -18.40
C LEU A 13 -10.91 7.25 -18.28
N PHE A 14 -11.69 6.81 -19.27
CA PHE A 14 -12.22 5.44 -19.30
C PHE A 14 -11.10 4.40 -19.39
N LEU A 15 -10.14 4.59 -20.29
CA LEU A 15 -9.00 3.69 -20.45
C LEU A 15 -8.14 3.61 -19.18
N PHE A 16 -7.79 4.75 -18.60
CA PHE A 16 -6.94 4.80 -17.41
C PHE A 16 -7.62 4.12 -16.22
N ASN A 17 -8.93 4.30 -16.08
CA ASN A 17 -9.71 3.70 -15.01
C ASN A 17 -9.87 2.18 -15.19
N LEU A 18 -10.01 1.70 -16.44
CA LEU A 18 -9.98 0.26 -16.77
C LEU A 18 -8.63 -0.38 -16.41
N ILE A 19 -7.51 0.29 -16.73
CA ILE A 19 -6.18 -0.21 -16.38
C ILE A 19 -6.03 -0.29 -14.86
N PHE A 20 -6.49 0.72 -14.12
CA PHE A 20 -6.45 0.73 -12.66
C PHE A 20 -7.29 -0.39 -12.05
N PHE A 21 -8.44 -0.70 -12.65
CA PHE A 21 -9.27 -1.84 -12.25
C PHE A 21 -8.56 -3.18 -12.46
N ILE A 22 -7.92 -3.38 -13.62
CA ILE A 22 -7.13 -4.59 -13.89
C ILE A 22 -5.97 -4.71 -12.88
N PHE A 23 -5.26 -3.62 -12.61
CA PHE A 23 -4.21 -3.60 -11.58
C PHE A 23 -4.74 -3.94 -10.19
N GLY A 24 -5.90 -3.41 -9.81
CA GLY A 24 -6.56 -3.74 -8.54
C GLY A 24 -6.87 -5.23 -8.42
N VAL A 25 -7.38 -5.85 -9.48
CA VAL A 25 -7.65 -7.31 -9.53
C VAL A 25 -6.36 -8.12 -9.42
N LEU A 26 -5.29 -7.70 -10.09
CA LEU A 26 -3.99 -8.36 -10.01
C LEU A 26 -3.43 -8.30 -8.58
N ILE A 27 -3.42 -7.11 -7.97
CA ILE A 27 -2.91 -6.92 -6.61
C ILE A 27 -3.76 -7.69 -5.59
N MET A 28 -5.09 -7.69 -5.75
CA MET A 28 -5.99 -8.44 -4.88
C MET A 28 -5.78 -9.96 -5.03
N SER A 29 -5.60 -10.45 -6.25
CA SER A 29 -5.26 -11.86 -6.52
C SER A 29 -3.93 -12.26 -5.88
N PHE A 30 -2.88 -11.43 -6.02
CA PHE A 30 -1.59 -11.68 -5.36
C PHE A 30 -1.70 -11.65 -3.84
N GLY A 31 -2.44 -10.68 -3.28
CA GLY A 31 -2.67 -10.58 -1.84
C GLY A 31 -3.40 -11.82 -1.30
N LEU A 32 -4.42 -12.30 -2.02
CA LEU A 32 -5.18 -13.50 -1.64
C LEU A 32 -4.35 -14.77 -1.80
N TRP A 33 -3.56 -14.88 -2.87
CA TRP A 33 -2.63 -15.99 -3.08
C TRP A 33 -1.65 -16.10 -1.92
N VAL A 34 -1.01 -14.98 -1.56
CA VAL A 34 -0.08 -14.91 -0.43
C VAL A 34 -0.80 -15.25 0.87
N LEU A 35 -2.00 -14.71 1.11
CA LEU A 35 -2.73 -15.00 2.34
C LEU A 35 -3.07 -16.50 2.47
N LEU A 36 -3.57 -17.13 1.41
CA LEU A 36 -3.93 -18.56 1.39
C LEU A 36 -2.72 -19.48 1.59
N ASP A 37 -1.60 -19.16 0.94
CA ASP A 37 -0.35 -19.90 1.09
C ASP A 37 0.18 -19.78 2.53
N ASN A 38 0.12 -18.58 3.12
CA ASN A 38 0.54 -18.35 4.49
C ASN A 38 -0.38 -19.02 5.52
N GLN A 39 -1.71 -19.01 5.37
CA GLN A 39 -2.63 -19.70 6.29
C GLN A 39 -2.31 -21.20 6.43
N SER A 40 -1.77 -21.81 5.37
CA SER A 40 -1.35 -23.22 5.33
C SER A 40 -0.04 -23.48 6.07
N PHE A 41 0.84 -22.47 6.13
CA PHE A 41 2.18 -22.55 6.74
C PHE A 41 2.27 -21.96 8.17
N ILE A 42 1.40 -21.00 8.54
CA ILE A 42 1.35 -20.35 9.86
C ILE A 42 1.02 -21.35 10.97
N THR A 43 0.28 -22.41 10.67
CA THR A 43 0.02 -23.50 11.63
C THR A 43 1.29 -24.29 12.00
N VAL A 44 2.41 -24.09 11.30
CA VAL A 44 3.65 -24.88 11.46
C VAL A 44 4.86 -24.04 11.91
N LEU A 45 4.89 -22.73 11.60
CA LEU A 45 6.03 -21.83 11.93
C LEU A 45 5.55 -20.47 12.46
N GLN A 46 5.46 -20.36 13.80
CA GLN A 46 4.79 -19.26 14.51
C GLN A 46 5.59 -17.94 14.60
N GLU A 47 6.90 -17.92 14.33
CA GLU A 47 7.78 -16.83 14.81
C GLU A 47 8.29 -15.82 13.75
N SER A 48 8.08 -16.03 12.44
CA SER A 48 8.65 -15.16 11.39
C SER A 48 7.63 -14.55 10.41
N SER A 49 6.35 -14.85 10.59
CA SER A 49 5.30 -14.64 9.57
C SER A 49 4.37 -13.45 9.83
N THR A 50 4.48 -12.77 10.98
CA THR A 50 3.61 -11.64 11.35
C THR A 50 3.73 -10.46 10.40
N THR A 51 4.93 -10.12 9.94
CA THR A 51 5.17 -9.04 8.97
C THR A 51 4.62 -9.35 7.59
N LEU A 52 4.76 -10.59 7.11
CA LEU A 52 4.19 -11.04 5.83
C LEU A 52 2.66 -11.09 5.89
N GLN A 53 2.10 -11.54 7.01
CA GLN A 53 0.65 -11.53 7.23
C GLN A 53 0.10 -10.10 7.20
N VAL A 54 0.71 -9.18 7.95
CA VAL A 54 0.33 -7.75 7.93
C VAL A 54 0.45 -7.17 6.52
N ALA A 55 1.54 -7.45 5.79
CA ALA A 55 1.72 -6.98 4.43
C ALA A 55 0.64 -7.52 3.46
N SER A 56 0.26 -8.79 3.58
CA SER A 56 -0.79 -9.40 2.74
C SER A 56 -2.16 -8.76 3.00
N TYR A 57 -2.52 -8.49 4.25
CA TYR A 57 -3.76 -7.78 4.59
C TYR A 57 -3.78 -6.36 4.01
N ILE A 58 -2.65 -5.64 4.05
CA ILE A 58 -2.54 -4.31 3.44
C ILE A 58 -2.69 -4.40 1.91
N LEU A 59 -2.05 -5.39 1.26
CA LEU A 59 -2.20 -5.61 -0.19
C LEU A 59 -3.66 -5.88 -0.60
N ILE A 60 -4.37 -6.71 0.17
CA ILE A 60 -5.80 -6.99 -0.07
C ILE A 60 -6.65 -5.73 0.15
N ALA A 61 -6.38 -4.95 1.21
CA ALA A 61 -7.09 -3.72 1.49
C ALA A 61 -6.91 -2.68 0.37
N VAL A 62 -5.66 -2.45 -0.09
CA VAL A 62 -5.37 -1.51 -1.17
C VAL A 62 -5.90 -2.03 -2.52
N GLY A 63 -5.79 -3.33 -2.80
CA GLY A 63 -6.34 -3.96 -3.99
C GLY A 63 -7.86 -3.83 -4.08
N SER A 64 -8.58 -4.09 -2.99
CA SER A 64 -10.03 -3.92 -2.96
C SER A 64 -10.47 -2.47 -3.10
N LEU A 65 -9.80 -1.52 -2.42
CA LEU A 65 -10.07 -0.08 -2.56
C LEU A 65 -9.88 0.40 -4.01
N SER A 66 -8.77 -0.01 -4.65
CA SER A 66 -8.49 0.35 -6.04
C SER A 66 -9.49 -0.26 -7.03
N MET A 67 -9.98 -1.48 -6.77
CA MET A 67 -11.02 -2.13 -7.56
C MET A 67 -12.37 -1.41 -7.45
N VAL A 68 -12.78 -0.99 -6.25
CA VAL A 68 -14.01 -0.19 -6.02
C VAL A 68 -13.90 1.17 -6.71
N MET A 69 -12.75 1.83 -6.59
CA MET A 69 -12.47 3.11 -7.26
C MET A 69 -12.50 3.00 -8.79
N GLY A 70 -12.02 1.88 -9.36
CA GLY A 70 -12.16 1.56 -10.78
C GLY A 70 -13.62 1.30 -11.18
N PHE A 71 -14.38 0.56 -10.36
CA PHE A 71 -15.78 0.30 -10.68
C PHE A 71 -16.63 1.59 -10.67
N LEU A 72 -16.39 2.47 -9.69
CA LEU A 72 -17.03 3.78 -9.60
C LEU A 72 -16.67 4.68 -10.79
N GLY A 73 -15.45 4.62 -11.30
CA GLY A 73 -15.03 5.37 -12.49
C GLY A 73 -15.69 4.87 -13.78
N CYS A 74 -15.83 3.56 -13.95
CA CYS A 74 -16.58 2.96 -15.06
C CYS A 74 -18.07 3.34 -15.02
N ILE A 75 -18.71 3.28 -13.84
CA ILE A 75 -20.09 3.73 -13.64
C ILE A 75 -20.20 5.23 -13.97
N GLY A 76 -19.25 6.04 -13.50
CA GLY A 76 -19.21 7.48 -13.79
C GLY A 76 -19.08 7.82 -15.27
N ALA A 77 -18.36 6.99 -16.04
CA ALA A 77 -18.24 7.13 -17.48
C ALA A 77 -19.52 6.73 -18.23
N ILE A 78 -20.21 5.66 -17.78
CA ILE A 78 -21.43 5.13 -18.41
C ILE A 78 -22.63 6.05 -18.18
N TYR A 79 -22.79 6.61 -16.97
CA TYR A 79 -24.01 7.35 -16.62
C TYR A 79 -24.06 8.80 -17.13
N GLU A 80 -23.02 9.31 -17.79
CA GLU A 80 -22.92 10.72 -18.26
C GLU A 80 -23.24 11.78 -17.17
N ILE A 81 -23.21 11.40 -15.89
CA ILE A 81 -23.48 12.30 -14.78
C ILE A 81 -22.21 13.10 -14.46
N ARG A 82 -22.24 14.40 -14.78
CA ARG A 82 -21.17 15.38 -14.46
C ARG A 82 -20.70 15.32 -12.99
N CYS A 83 -21.60 14.97 -12.08
CA CYS A 83 -21.33 14.83 -10.65
C CYS A 83 -20.40 13.65 -10.32
N LEU A 84 -20.50 12.53 -11.03
CA LEU A 84 -19.65 11.34 -10.82
C LEU A 84 -18.21 11.57 -11.30
N LEU A 85 -18.02 12.33 -12.38
CA LEU A 85 -16.69 12.76 -12.84
C LEU A 85 -16.00 13.69 -11.82
N GLY A 86 -16.80 14.57 -11.19
CA GLY A 86 -16.35 15.43 -10.09
C GLY A 86 -15.93 14.62 -8.87
N LEU A 87 -16.74 13.64 -8.46
CA LEU A 87 -16.44 12.77 -7.31
C LEU A 87 -15.18 11.92 -7.55
N TYR A 88 -14.97 11.44 -8.77
CA TYR A 88 -13.73 10.75 -9.17
C TYR A 88 -12.50 11.66 -9.05
N PHE A 89 -12.59 12.89 -9.56
CA PHE A 89 -11.50 13.86 -9.44
C PHE A 89 -11.21 14.23 -7.98
N THR A 90 -12.25 14.44 -7.18
CA THR A 90 -12.13 14.70 -5.74
C THR A 90 -11.48 13.52 -5.02
N CYS A 91 -11.83 12.28 -5.36
CA CYS A 91 -11.27 11.11 -4.72
C CYS A 91 -9.79 10.90 -5.10
N LEU A 92 -9.42 11.12 -6.37
CA LEU A 92 -8.01 11.14 -6.79
C LEU A 92 -7.21 12.26 -6.10
N LEU A 93 -7.80 13.45 -5.99
CA LEU A 93 -7.19 14.58 -5.30
C LEU A 93 -6.95 14.25 -3.82
N LEU A 94 -7.92 13.63 -3.15
CA LEU A 94 -7.79 13.18 -1.77
C LEU A 94 -6.68 12.13 -1.60
N ILE A 95 -6.57 11.17 -2.51
CA ILE A 95 -5.47 10.19 -2.51
C ILE A 95 -4.11 10.89 -2.68
N LEU A 96 -4.03 11.91 -3.54
CA LEU A 96 -2.80 12.68 -3.75
C LEU A 96 -2.41 13.45 -2.48
N ILE A 97 -3.37 14.14 -1.85
CA ILE A 97 -3.15 14.85 -0.58
C ILE A 97 -2.70 13.85 0.51
N ALA A 98 -3.32 12.67 0.59
CA ALA A 98 -2.94 11.63 1.53
C ALA A 98 -1.52 11.11 1.27
N GLN A 99 -1.16 10.85 0.01
CA GLN A 99 0.20 10.43 -0.37
C GLN A 99 1.26 11.48 -0.06
N VAL A 100 0.98 12.77 -0.37
CA VAL A 100 1.90 13.86 -0.04
C VAL A 100 2.05 13.99 1.47
N THR A 101 0.94 13.92 2.22
CA THR A 101 0.96 13.98 3.68
C THR A 101 1.76 12.81 4.27
N ALA A 102 1.52 11.59 3.80
CA ALA A 102 2.28 10.40 4.21
C ALA A 102 3.77 10.53 3.86
N GLY A 103 4.10 10.97 2.64
CA GLY A 103 5.49 11.18 2.22
C GLY A 103 6.21 12.23 3.05
N VAL A 104 5.54 13.35 3.37
CA VAL A 104 6.07 14.40 4.24
C VAL A 104 6.24 13.89 5.67
N LEU A 105 5.27 13.16 6.22
CA LEU A 105 5.39 12.54 7.55
C LEU A 105 6.56 11.56 7.62
N ILE A 106 6.71 10.69 6.62
CA ILE A 106 7.82 9.73 6.52
C ILE A 106 9.16 10.47 6.40
N TYR A 107 9.22 11.55 5.62
CA TYR A 107 10.43 12.38 5.47
C TYR A 107 10.85 13.00 6.81
N PHE A 108 9.93 13.69 7.50
CA PHE A 108 10.21 14.27 8.82
C PHE A 108 10.52 13.22 9.89
N GLN A 109 9.85 12.07 9.85
CA GLN A 109 10.18 10.96 10.76
C GLN A 109 11.55 10.39 10.45
N ARG A 110 11.97 10.31 9.19
CA ARG A 110 13.33 9.88 8.83
C ARG A 110 14.40 10.79 9.41
N ASP A 111 14.13 12.09 9.51
CA ASP A 111 15.02 13.04 10.19
C ASP A 111 15.11 12.79 11.70
N ARG A 112 14.03 12.30 12.34
CA ARG A 112 13.99 11.97 13.78
C ARG A 112 14.48 10.55 14.10
N VAL A 113 14.33 9.62 13.16
CA VAL A 113 14.77 8.21 13.24
C VAL A 113 16.29 8.08 13.04
N SER A 114 16.97 9.14 12.62
CA SER A 114 18.45 9.19 12.60
C SER A 114 19.10 9.06 14.00
N SER A 115 18.35 9.32 15.08
CA SER A 115 18.81 9.13 16.48
C SER A 115 18.28 7.85 17.13
N THR A 116 17.51 7.04 16.41
CA THR A 116 17.04 5.73 16.86
C THR A 116 16.97 4.81 15.63
N SER A 117 18.15 4.50 15.11
CA SER A 117 18.39 3.25 14.38
C SER A 117 18.16 2.09 15.35
N THR A 118 16.90 1.77 15.60
CA THR A 118 16.52 0.47 16.16
C THR A 118 15.44 -0.10 15.27
N CYS A 119 15.94 -0.66 14.15
CA CYS A 119 15.45 -1.81 13.42
C CYS A 119 13.92 -2.01 13.29
N PRO A 120 13.40 -1.94 12.05
CA PRO A 120 12.51 -3.00 11.57
C PRO A 120 13.20 -3.93 10.55
N PHE A 121 14.42 -3.62 10.09
CA PHE A 121 15.06 -4.32 8.96
C PHE A 121 16.52 -4.75 9.18
N THR A 122 17.01 -4.73 10.42
CA THR A 122 18.33 -5.28 10.84
C THR A 122 18.20 -6.30 11.98
N SER A 123 17.18 -7.16 11.96
CA SER A 123 17.08 -8.32 12.87
C SER A 123 17.45 -9.67 12.23
N PHE A 124 18.17 -9.67 11.12
CA PHE A 124 18.79 -10.88 10.53
C PHE A 124 20.16 -10.50 9.90
N SER A 125 21.00 -9.73 10.56
CA SER A 125 21.88 -10.23 11.62
C SER A 125 22.64 -9.06 12.25
N PRO A 126 22.69 -8.98 13.59
CA PRO A 126 23.97 -8.88 14.25
C PRO A 126 24.06 -9.86 15.44
N LEU A 127 25.31 -10.17 15.78
CA LEU A 127 25.78 -11.06 16.84
C LEU A 127 24.98 -11.00 18.17
N PRO A 128 24.95 -12.11 18.94
CA PRO A 128 24.11 -12.25 20.13
C PRO A 128 24.50 -11.31 21.29
N PRO A 129 23.52 -10.73 22.01
CA PRO A 129 23.73 -9.87 23.18
C PRO A 129 23.95 -10.68 24.47
N TYR A 130 24.74 -11.75 24.40
CA TYR A 130 25.19 -12.49 25.60
C TYR A 130 26.50 -11.93 26.19
N PHE A 131 27.20 -11.03 25.49
CA PHE A 131 28.58 -10.65 25.86
C PHE A 131 28.71 -9.42 26.78
N VAL A 132 27.66 -8.60 26.96
CA VAL A 132 27.78 -7.36 27.75
C VAL A 132 27.51 -7.59 29.25
N TYR A 133 26.78 -8.63 29.64
CA TYR A 133 26.46 -8.86 31.05
C TYR A 133 27.57 -9.58 31.84
N SER A 134 28.52 -10.24 31.17
CA SER A 134 29.63 -10.96 31.84
C SER A 134 30.82 -10.07 32.21
N THR A 135 31.07 -8.95 31.51
CA THR A 135 32.31 -8.16 31.73
C THR A 135 32.28 -7.25 32.97
N SER A 136 31.14 -7.08 33.63
CA SER A 136 31.06 -6.28 34.86
C SER A 136 31.26 -7.10 36.14
N ARG A 137 31.48 -8.41 36.03
CA ARG A 137 31.67 -9.32 37.18
C ARG A 137 33.10 -9.86 37.37
N GLU A 138 34.04 -9.57 36.46
CA GLU A 138 35.41 -10.13 36.51
C GLU A 138 36.54 -9.09 36.68
N THR A 139 36.23 -7.83 37.01
CA THR A 139 37.25 -6.83 37.39
C THR A 139 36.95 -6.16 38.73
N GLY A 140 36.60 -6.98 39.72
CA GLY A 140 36.71 -6.68 41.15
C GLY A 140 37.66 -7.66 41.81
#